data_AF-A0A6B2LUA3-F1
#
_entry.id   AF-A0A6B2LUA3-F1
#
_cell.length_a   1.000
_cell.length_b   1.000
_cell.length_c   1.000
_cell.angle_alpha   90.00
_cell.angle_beta   90.00
_cell.angle_gamma   90.00
#
_symmetry.space_group_name_H-M   'P 1'
#
loop_
_entity.id
_entity.type
_entity.pdbx_description
1 polymer ?
#
loop_
_entity_poly.entity_id
_entity_poly.type
_entity_poly.pdbx_seq_one_letter_code
_entity_poly.pdbx_strand_id
1 'polypeptide(L)'
;MWDTEGSGEYERLRVLNYPADIILVLFSVGSHTSFNHIPTTWIPEIKHHSPGTHFILVGTKTDLREDPASLSKLSEQGLMPIDTSQGENLAQKVNALKYMEVSSLHNSGVKG
;
A
#
# COMPACT_ATOMS: atom_id res chain seq x y z
N MET A 1 7.03 -12.88 -8.03
CA MET A 1 5.61 -12.60 -7.74
C MET A 1 5.12 -13.78 -6.93
N TRP A 2 4.96 -13.62 -5.61
CA TRP A 2 4.43 -14.70 -4.78
C TRP A 2 3.18 -14.21 -4.08
N ASP A 3 2.06 -14.75 -4.54
CA ASP A 3 0.78 -14.73 -3.85
C ASP A 3 0.82 -15.86 -2.81
N THR A 4 0.43 -15.61 -1.56
CA THR A 4 -0.02 -16.71 -0.69
C THR A 4 -0.96 -16.25 0.42
N GLU A 5 -2.11 -16.90 0.43
CA GLU A 5 -3.07 -17.10 1.50
C GLU A 5 -2.40 -17.43 2.85
N GLY A 6 -2.98 -16.90 3.93
CA GLY A 6 -2.36 -16.81 5.24
C GLY A 6 -2.20 -18.14 5.99
N SER A 7 -1.07 -18.25 6.68
CA SER A 7 -0.94 -19.05 7.90
C SER A 7 0.02 -18.32 8.84
N GLY A 8 -0.52 -17.75 9.93
CA GLY A 8 0.14 -16.79 10.83
C GLY A 8 1.39 -17.28 11.59
N GLU A 9 1.81 -18.53 11.38
CA GLU A 9 3.06 -19.08 11.95
C GLU A 9 4.27 -18.84 11.02
N TYR A 10 4.04 -18.63 9.71
CA TYR A 10 5.10 -18.32 8.74
C TYR A 10 5.51 -16.83 8.71
N GLU A 11 4.75 -15.97 9.41
CA GLU A 11 5.00 -14.53 9.47
C GLU A 11 6.23 -14.21 10.33
N ARG A 12 6.49 -14.98 11.39
CA ARG A 12 7.62 -14.73 12.30
C ARG A 12 8.98 -15.15 11.74
N LEU A 13 9.02 -16.16 10.86
CA LEU A 13 10.29 -16.70 10.34
C LEU A 13 10.83 -15.94 9.11
N ARG A 14 9.99 -15.21 8.37
CA ARG A 14 10.46 -14.34 7.28
C ARG A 14 11.02 -13.01 7.76
N VAL A 15 10.61 -12.55 8.95
CA VAL A 15 10.96 -11.24 9.52
C VAL A 15 12.40 -11.16 10.05
N LEU A 16 13.11 -12.27 10.22
CA LEU A 16 14.38 -12.26 10.98
C LEU A 16 15.69 -12.33 10.17
N ASN A 17 15.70 -12.44 8.83
CA ASN A 17 16.98 -12.75 8.13
C ASN A 17 17.27 -12.05 6.80
N TYR A 18 16.56 -10.97 6.46
CA TYR A 18 17.00 -10.11 5.36
C TYR A 18 17.01 -8.66 5.85
N PRO A 19 18.18 -8.01 5.99
CA PRO A 19 18.19 -6.55 6.05
C PRO A 19 17.57 -6.07 4.73
N ALA A 20 16.29 -5.71 4.76
CA ALA A 20 15.63 -5.14 3.60
C ALA A 20 16.16 -3.71 3.45
N ASP A 21 16.91 -3.43 2.39
CA ASP A 21 17.37 -2.08 2.11
C ASP A 21 16.20 -1.11 1.87
N ILE A 22 15.06 -1.64 1.37
CA ILE A 22 13.84 -0.90 1.06
C ILE A 22 12.62 -1.76 1.38
N ILE A 23 11.64 -1.19 2.08
CA ILE A 23 10.32 -1.78 2.34
C ILE A 23 9.28 -1.19 1.38
N LEU A 24 8.40 -2.02 0.83
CA LEU A 24 7.22 -1.55 0.09
C LEU A 24 6.02 -1.52 1.02
N VAL A 25 5.36 -0.37 1.10
CA VAL A 25 4.16 -0.18 1.91
C VAL A 25 2.99 0.01 0.97
N LEU A 26 2.04 -0.92 0.98
CA LEU A 26 0.96 -0.98 -0.02
C LEU A 26 -0.39 -0.63 0.59
N PHE A 27 -1.21 0.11 -0.16
CA PHE A 27 -2.64 0.28 0.13
C PHE A 27 -3.46 0.08 -1.14
N SER A 28 -4.77 -0.16 -1.02
CA SER A 28 -5.69 -0.22 -2.17
C SER A 28 -6.38 1.11 -2.34
N VAL A 29 -6.38 1.67 -3.55
CA VAL A 29 -7.06 2.97 -3.80
C VAL A 29 -8.56 2.91 -3.58
N GLY A 30 -9.15 1.71 -3.65
CA GLY A 30 -10.56 1.48 -3.33
C GLY A 30 -10.84 1.25 -1.83
N SER A 31 -9.85 1.37 -0.94
CA SER A 31 -10.02 1.09 0.50
C SER A 31 -9.37 2.15 1.38
N HIS A 32 -10.19 3.07 1.89
CA HIS A 32 -9.77 4.10 2.86
C HIS A 32 -9.20 3.51 4.14
N THR A 33 -9.73 2.36 4.59
CA THR A 33 -9.20 1.66 5.76
C THR A 33 -7.73 1.30 5.57
N SER A 34 -7.37 0.72 4.42
CA SER A 34 -5.97 0.37 4.12
C SER A 34 -5.07 1.61 4.06
N PHE A 35 -5.57 2.71 3.48
CA PHE A 35 -4.86 3.99 3.40
C PHE A 35 -4.62 4.61 4.78
N ASN A 36 -5.65 4.60 5.64
CA ASN A 36 -5.58 5.17 6.98
C ASN A 36 -4.67 4.38 7.93
N HIS A 37 -4.56 3.06 7.74
CA HIS A 37 -3.66 2.22 8.53
C HIS A 37 -2.17 2.50 8.26
N ILE A 38 -1.82 3.08 7.10
CA ILE A 38 -0.43 3.41 6.78
C ILE A 38 0.19 4.29 7.89
N PRO A 39 -0.27 5.54 8.12
CA PRO A 39 0.35 6.40 9.12
C PRO A 39 0.08 5.96 10.57
N THR A 40 -1.03 5.24 10.85
CA THR A 40 -1.43 4.91 12.22
C THR A 40 -0.85 3.61 12.74
N THR A 41 -0.49 2.67 11.84
CA THR A 41 -0.13 1.30 12.22
C THR A 41 1.15 0.87 11.53
N TRP A 42 1.19 0.88 10.20
CA TRP A 42 2.31 0.30 9.46
C TRP A 42 3.60 1.10 9.58
N ILE A 43 3.54 2.43 9.48
CA ILE A 43 4.74 3.27 9.61
C ILE A 43 5.33 3.20 11.03
N PRO A 44 4.54 3.30 12.12
CA PRO A 44 5.05 3.04 13.47
C PRO A 44 5.70 1.67 13.63
N GLU A 45 5.07 0.61 13.09
CA GLU A 45 5.58 -0.77 13.20
C GLU A 45 6.91 -0.96 12.47
N ILE A 46 7.02 -0.43 11.25
CA ILE A 46 8.27 -0.45 10.47
C ILE A 46 9.38 0.29 11.22
N LYS A 47 9.09 1.48 11.77
CA LYS A 47 10.07 2.25 12.52
C LYS A 47 10.52 1.57 13.81
N HIS A 48 9.66 0.74 14.41
CA HIS A 48 9.99 -0.03 15.60
C HIS A 48 10.90 -1.23 15.30
N HIS A 49 10.57 -2.01 14.27
CA HIS A 49 11.30 -3.24 13.95
C HIS A 49 12.52 -3.03 13.04
N SER A 50 12.53 -1.94 12.27
CA SER A 50 13.55 -1.67 11.25
C SER A 50 13.89 -0.17 11.20
N PRO A 51 14.43 0.39 12.30
CA PRO A 51 14.74 1.81 12.39
C PRO A 51 15.73 2.23 11.29
N GLY A 52 15.46 3.37 10.64
CA GLY A 52 16.29 3.89 9.56
C GLY A 52 16.11 3.21 8.20
N THR A 53 15.24 2.20 8.09
CA THR A 53 14.95 1.56 6.81
C THR A 53 14.10 2.47 5.94
N HIS A 54 14.49 2.60 4.67
CA HIS A 54 13.73 3.37 3.70
C HIS A 54 12.50 2.59 3.22
N PHE A 55 11.46 3.31 2.83
CA PHE A 55 10.29 2.67 2.25
C PHE A 55 9.66 3.48 1.12
N ILE A 56 8.97 2.78 0.23
CA ILE A 56 8.20 3.35 -0.89
C ILE A 56 6.72 3.08 -0.62
N LEU A 57 5.89 4.10 -0.77
CA LEU A 57 4.44 3.98 -0.67
C LEU A 57 3.87 3.59 -2.03
N VAL A 58 3.01 2.58 -2.07
CA VAL A 58 2.43 2.04 -3.30
C VAL A 58 0.91 2.00 -3.22
N GLY A 59 0.25 2.76 -4.09
CA GLY A 59 -1.19 2.66 -4.34
C GLY A 59 -1.48 1.53 -5.33
N THR A 60 -2.24 0.53 -4.90
CA THR A 60 -2.58 -0.65 -5.71
C THR A 60 -4.03 -0.62 -6.19
N LYS A 61 -4.32 -1.44 -7.21
CA LYS A 61 -5.65 -1.60 -7.80
C LYS A 61 -6.21 -0.30 -8.36
N THR A 62 -5.37 0.48 -9.05
CA THR A 62 -5.77 1.80 -9.60
C THR A 62 -6.95 1.75 -10.57
N ASP A 63 -7.19 0.59 -11.18
CA ASP A 63 -8.38 0.26 -11.96
C ASP A 63 -9.70 0.48 -11.19
N LEU A 64 -9.70 0.35 -9.86
CA LEU A 64 -10.91 0.58 -9.06
C LEU A 64 -11.38 2.04 -9.02
N ARG A 65 -10.56 2.98 -9.53
CA ARG A 65 -10.99 4.38 -9.72
C ARG A 65 -11.98 4.54 -10.86
N GLU A 66 -11.98 3.61 -11.81
CA GLU A 66 -12.83 3.62 -13.00
C GLU A 66 -13.86 2.48 -12.99
N ASP A 67 -13.73 1.50 -12.10
CA ASP A 67 -14.67 0.38 -11.96
C ASP A 67 -16.02 0.83 -11.38
N PRO A 68 -17.13 0.72 -12.14
CA PRO A 68 -18.44 1.20 -11.69
C PRO A 68 -18.92 0.51 -10.40
N ALA A 69 -18.67 -0.78 -10.24
CA ALA A 69 -19.11 -1.53 -9.06
C ALA A 69 -18.38 -1.05 -7.79
N SER A 70 -17.09 -0.75 -7.90
CA SER A 70 -16.28 -0.21 -6.81
C SER A 70 -16.67 1.23 -6.47
N LEU A 71 -16.94 2.05 -7.48
CA LEU A 71 -17.45 3.41 -7.30
C LEU A 71 -18.81 3.42 -6.59
N SER A 72 -19.74 2.54 -6.98
CA SER A 72 -21.03 2.41 -6.30
C SER A 72 -20.86 2.07 -4.82
N LYS A 73 -20.03 1.06 -4.49
CA LYS A 73 -19.77 0.66 -3.09
C LYS A 73 -19.18 1.78 -2.24
N LEU A 74 -18.23 2.54 -2.79
CA LEU A 74 -17.65 3.68 -2.10
C LEU A 74 -18.67 4.81 -1.93
N SER A 75 -19.49 5.06 -2.95
CA SER A 75 -20.55 6.07 -2.88
C SER A 75 -21.63 5.72 -1.85
N GLU A 76 -21.98 4.45 -1.67
CA GLU A 76 -22.89 4.00 -0.60
C GLU A 76 -22.35 4.35 0.80
N GLN A 77 -21.02 4.46 0.92
CA GLN A 77 -20.33 4.88 2.15
C GLN A 77 -20.04 6.39 2.20
N GLY A 78 -20.46 7.16 1.18
CA GLY A 78 -20.16 8.59 1.08
C GLY A 78 -18.69 8.90 0.78
N LEU A 79 -17.96 7.95 0.19
CA LEU A 79 -16.53 8.03 -0.08
C LEU A 79 -16.26 8.05 -1.59
N MET A 80 -15.07 8.55 -1.95
CA MET A 80 -14.54 8.50 -3.32
C MET A 80 -13.20 7.76 -3.32
N PRO A 81 -12.83 7.02 -4.38
CA PRO A 81 -11.53 6.34 -4.43
C PRO A 81 -10.38 7.29 -4.10
N ILE A 82 -9.35 6.76 -3.45
CA ILE A 82 -8.15 7.53 -3.14
C ILE A 82 -7.49 7.99 -4.43
N ASP A 83 -7.40 9.30 -4.64
CA ASP A 83 -6.75 9.87 -5.81
C ASP A 83 -5.22 9.89 -5.67
N THR A 84 -4.53 10.18 -6.78
CA THR A 84 -3.07 10.22 -6.82
C THR A 84 -2.49 11.29 -5.89
N SER A 85 -3.12 12.46 -5.79
CA SER A 85 -2.66 13.56 -4.93
C SER A 85 -2.75 13.18 -3.45
N GLN A 86 -3.81 12.48 -3.03
CA GLN A 86 -3.93 11.95 -1.67
C GLN A 86 -2.79 10.95 -1.36
N GLY A 87 -2.45 10.07 -2.31
CA GLY A 87 -1.32 9.16 -2.19
C GLY A 87 0.03 9.87 -2.07
N GLU A 88 0.28 10.87 -2.90
CA GLU A 88 1.50 11.70 -2.86
C GLU A 88 1.62 12.48 -1.56
N ASN A 89 0.54 13.12 -1.13
CA ASN A 89 0.48 13.85 0.14
C ASN A 89 0.75 12.91 1.32
N LEU A 90 0.23 11.69 1.29
CA LEU A 90 0.50 10.72 2.34
C LEU A 90 1.97 10.31 2.33
N ALA A 91 2.54 10.02 1.16
CA ALA A 91 3.96 9.67 1.01
C ALA A 91 4.88 10.76 1.60
N GLN A 92 4.59 12.03 1.31
CA GLN A 92 5.29 13.17 1.92
C GLN A 92 5.11 13.20 3.43
N LYS A 93 3.87 13.07 3.91
CA LYS A 93 3.55 13.11 5.34
C LYS A 93 4.26 12.03 6.14
N VAL A 94 4.43 10.83 5.57
CA VAL A 94 5.11 9.72 6.26
C VAL A 94 6.61 9.65 5.99
N ASN A 95 7.14 10.53 5.14
CA ASN A 95 8.53 10.54 4.69
C ASN A 95 8.92 9.26 3.92
N ALA A 96 8.06 8.81 3.02
CA ALA A 96 8.39 7.76 2.05
C ALA A 96 9.38 8.30 1.02
N LEU A 97 10.27 7.45 0.50
CA LEU A 97 11.21 7.82 -0.57
C LEU A 97 10.49 8.22 -1.86
N LYS A 98 9.38 7.55 -2.16
CA LYS A 98 8.60 7.76 -3.37
C LYS A 98 7.17 7.26 -3.18
N TYR A 99 6.26 7.82 -3.96
CA TYR A 99 4.94 7.26 -4.20
C TYR A 99 4.88 6.63 -5.59
N MET A 100 4.31 5.43 -5.69
CA MET A 100 4.09 4.72 -6.95
C MET A 100 2.67 4.16 -7.00
N GLU A 101 2.17 3.95 -8.21
CA GLU A 101 0.85 3.36 -8.43
C GLU A 101 0.93 2.18 -9.38
N VAL A 102 0.11 1.17 -9.13
CA VAL A 102 0.06 -0.06 -9.93
C VAL A 102 -1.39 -0.56 -10.03
N SER A 103 -1.76 -0.99 -11.23
CA SER A 103 -2.91 -1.86 -11.46
C SER A 103 -2.39 -3.25 -11.78
N SER A 104 -3.01 -4.29 -11.22
CA SER A 104 -2.73 -5.67 -11.64
C SER A 104 -3.54 -6.05 -12.88
N LEU A 105 -4.61 -5.29 -13.19
CA LEU A 105 -5.53 -5.54 -14.30
C LEU A 105 -5.01 -4.93 -15.61
N HIS A 106 -4.47 -3.71 -15.54
CA HIS A 106 -3.69 -3.14 -16.62
C HIS A 106 -2.23 -3.48 -16.33
N ASN A 107 -1.50 -4.14 -17.23
CA ASN A 107 -0.07 -4.46 -17.09
C ASN A 107 0.85 -3.19 -17.10
N SER A 108 0.41 -2.15 -16.41
CA SER A 108 0.97 -0.81 -16.30
C SER A 108 1.55 -0.68 -14.90
N GLY A 109 2.87 -0.83 -14.79
CA GLY A 109 3.60 -0.68 -13.53
C GLY A 109 4.77 -1.66 -13.34
N VAL A 110 4.84 -2.74 -14.13
CA VAL A 110 5.95 -3.69 -14.15
C VAL A 110 6.69 -3.59 -15.49
N LYS A 111 7.54 -2.57 -15.62
CA LYS A 111 8.63 -2.63 -16.60
C LYS A 111 9.83 -3.25 -15.89
N GLY A 112 10.17 -4.46 -16.30
CA GLY A 112 11.43 -5.12 -15.91
C GLY A 112 12.64 -4.45 -16.53
#